data_AF-A0A7S3HVM3-F1
#
_entry.id   AF-A0A7S3HVM3-F1
#
_cell.length_a   1.000
_cell.length_b   1.000
_cell.length_c   1.000
_cell.angle_alpha   90.00
_cell.angle_beta   90.00
_cell.angle_gamma   90.00
#
_symmetry.space_group_name_H-M   'P 1'
#
loop_
_entity.id
_entity.type
_entity.pdbx_description
1 polymer ?
#
loop_
_entity_poly.entity_id
_entity_poly.type
_entity_poly.pdbx_seq_one_letter_code
_entity_poly.pdbx_strand_id
1 'polypeptide(L)'
;MFSNNKISNLVAALATAFACVEASHLDNTNGVFDSFSFDEVKFKTRTNCSLDKYPEIRSWLDSDAAQFTQTPILVASDGMSRLELFKEGVLIDTVHVYRYSKEQLNNLLVEMGQPRDKSMTWEKINAMQSFDRMLNNWGAYSEIIQ
;
A
#
# COMPACT_ATOMS: atom_id res chain seq x y z
N MET A 1 32.35 -58.17 7.20
CA MET A 1 30.92 -57.90 7.45
C MET A 1 30.61 -56.49 7.00
N PHE A 2 29.46 -56.32 6.35
CA PHE A 2 28.98 -55.16 5.59
C PHE A 2 28.35 -54.04 6.45
N SER A 3 28.13 -52.88 5.79
CA SER A 3 27.13 -51.82 6.05
C SER A 3 27.49 -50.73 7.08
N ASN A 4 27.17 -49.43 6.90
CA ASN A 4 26.34 -48.74 5.91
C ASN A 4 26.64 -47.23 5.88
N ASN A 5 26.48 -46.63 4.70
CA ASN A 5 26.41 -45.19 4.45
C ASN A 5 25.26 -44.53 5.22
N LYS A 6 25.41 -43.23 5.56
CA LYS A 6 24.35 -42.19 5.44
C LYS A 6 24.93 -40.78 5.61
N ILE A 7 24.91 -40.05 4.50
CA ILE A 7 24.97 -38.59 4.37
C ILE A 7 23.70 -38.01 5.02
N SER A 8 23.78 -36.90 5.77
CA SER A 8 22.72 -35.88 5.83
C SER A 8 23.13 -34.63 6.60
N ASN A 9 22.65 -33.50 6.06
CA ASN A 9 22.99 -32.11 6.29
C ASN A 9 22.54 -31.52 7.64
N LEU A 10 23.26 -30.50 8.13
CA LEU A 10 22.82 -29.54 9.15
C LEU A 10 23.61 -28.24 8.92
N VAL A 11 23.14 -27.34 8.04
CA VAL A 11 22.17 -26.24 8.24
C VAL A 11 22.57 -25.24 9.34
N ALA A 12 23.08 -24.10 8.84
CA ALA A 12 22.92 -22.72 9.29
C ALA A 12 23.18 -22.39 10.77
N ALA A 13 24.42 -21.98 11.07
CA ALA A 13 24.70 -21.11 12.21
C ALA A 13 24.39 -19.66 11.80
N LEU A 14 23.29 -19.18 12.39
CA LEU A 14 22.69 -17.86 12.33
C LEU A 14 23.72 -16.72 12.43
N ALA A 15 23.89 -15.97 11.33
CA ALA A 15 24.65 -14.72 11.34
C ALA A 15 23.95 -13.71 12.23
N THR A 16 24.52 -13.44 13.39
CA THR A 16 24.15 -12.34 14.27
C THR A 16 24.70 -11.07 13.66
N ALA A 17 23.88 -10.33 12.93
CA ALA A 17 24.22 -9.00 12.44
C ALA A 17 23.18 -7.99 12.94
N PHE A 18 23.63 -7.21 13.91
CA PHE A 18 23.19 -5.86 14.30
C PHE A 18 22.07 -5.26 13.44
N ALA A 19 20.84 -5.26 13.95
CA ALA A 19 19.87 -4.22 13.59
C ALA A 19 20.06 -3.05 14.57
N CYS A 20 21.12 -2.26 14.37
CA CYS A 20 21.13 -0.91 14.89
C CYS A 20 20.01 -0.14 14.18
N VAL A 21 19.09 0.40 14.97
CA VAL A 21 18.04 1.30 14.51
C VAL A 21 18.71 2.61 14.13
N GLU A 22 19.13 2.72 12.88
CA GLU A 22 19.50 4.01 12.30
C GLU A 22 18.26 4.64 11.69
N ALA A 23 17.97 5.86 12.14
CA ALA A 23 17.00 6.74 11.50
C ALA A 23 17.50 7.03 10.07
N SER A 24 17.12 6.18 9.13
CA SER A 24 17.62 6.28 7.76
C SER A 24 16.78 7.29 6.98
N HIS A 25 17.36 8.48 6.83
CA HIS A 25 17.20 9.26 5.62
C HIS A 25 17.53 8.30 4.47
N LEU A 26 16.53 7.74 3.79
CA LEU A 26 16.70 6.82 2.65
C LEU A 26 17.45 7.58 1.53
N ASP A 27 18.77 7.56 1.60
CA ASP A 27 19.64 8.27 0.67
C ASP A 27 19.91 7.34 -0.53
N ASN A 28 19.46 7.75 -1.71
CA ASN A 28 19.65 7.02 -2.97
C ASN A 28 21.08 7.22 -3.50
N THR A 29 22.09 6.98 -2.66
CA THR A 29 23.47 7.37 -2.98
C THR A 29 24.10 6.48 -4.07
N ASN A 30 23.47 5.36 -4.44
CA ASN A 30 24.04 4.36 -5.37
C ASN A 30 23.04 3.79 -6.41
N GLY A 31 21.86 4.40 -6.60
CA GLY A 31 20.87 3.91 -7.57
C GLY A 31 20.27 2.53 -7.24
N VAL A 32 20.48 2.03 -6.01
CA VAL A 32 19.98 0.71 -5.56
C VAL A 32 18.45 0.69 -5.53
N PHE A 33 17.81 1.84 -5.32
CA PHE A 33 16.36 1.98 -5.37
C PHE A 33 15.81 2.25 -6.78
N ASP A 34 16.66 2.53 -7.78
CA ASP A 34 16.21 2.84 -9.15
C ASP A 34 15.59 1.62 -9.86
N SER A 35 15.88 0.41 -9.37
CA SER A 35 15.31 -0.85 -9.88
C SER A 35 14.38 -1.56 -8.89
N PHE A 36 14.18 -0.98 -7.71
CA PHE A 36 13.34 -1.57 -6.68
C PHE A 36 11.97 -0.90 -6.68
N SER A 37 11.04 -1.47 -7.46
CA SER A 37 9.62 -1.12 -7.39
C SER A 37 8.89 -2.02 -6.40
N PHE A 38 7.84 -1.47 -5.80
CA PHE A 38 6.81 -2.24 -5.11
C PHE A 38 5.73 -2.62 -6.13
N ASP A 39 5.29 -3.87 -6.08
CA ASP A 39 4.23 -4.34 -6.99
C ASP A 39 2.86 -3.84 -6.53
N GLU A 40 2.69 -3.63 -5.23
CA GLU A 40 1.46 -3.10 -4.65
C GLU A 40 1.76 -2.27 -3.40
N VAL A 41 1.11 -1.11 -3.31
CA VAL A 41 1.13 -0.24 -2.13
C VAL A 41 -0.30 -0.11 -1.63
N LYS A 42 -0.54 -0.55 -0.39
CA LYS A 42 -1.86 -0.45 0.26
C LYS A 42 -1.84 0.63 1.33
N PHE A 43 -2.80 1.55 1.31
CA PHE A 43 -3.00 2.49 2.39
C PHE A 43 -3.98 1.91 3.40
N LYS A 44 -3.55 1.74 4.66
CA LYS A 44 -4.41 1.29 5.77
C LYS A 44 -4.63 2.40 6.78
N THR A 45 -5.88 2.61 7.18
CA THR A 45 -6.23 3.57 8.23
C THR A 45 -7.40 3.09 9.09
N ARG A 46 -7.59 3.68 10.28
CA ARG A 46 -8.75 3.40 11.13
C ARG A 46 -10.01 4.09 10.61
N THR A 47 -11.15 3.63 11.08
CA THR A 47 -12.45 4.31 10.92
C THR A 47 -12.42 5.74 11.50
N ASN A 48 -13.30 6.59 10.95
CA ASN A 48 -13.34 8.04 11.12
C ASN A 48 -13.07 8.58 12.53
N CYS A 49 -13.54 7.93 13.60
CA CYS A 49 -13.41 8.42 14.97
C CYS A 49 -11.95 8.50 15.48
N SER A 50 -11.02 7.75 14.88
CA SER A 50 -9.59 7.82 15.22
C SER A 50 -8.78 8.71 14.28
N LEU A 51 -9.34 9.07 13.12
CA LEU A 51 -8.71 9.96 12.13
C LEU A 51 -8.73 11.43 12.57
N ASP A 52 -9.62 11.81 13.49
CA ASP A 52 -9.67 13.16 14.06
C ASP A 52 -8.37 13.55 14.78
N LYS A 53 -7.59 12.56 15.23
CA LYS A 53 -6.26 12.78 15.82
C LYS A 53 -5.19 13.09 14.77
N TYR A 54 -5.48 12.85 13.49
CA TYR A 54 -4.56 12.99 12.36
C TYR A 54 -5.22 13.83 11.25
N PRO A 55 -5.42 15.15 11.47
CA PRO A 55 -6.18 16.01 10.57
C PRO A 55 -5.61 16.11 9.16
N GLU A 56 -4.27 16.00 9.02
CA GLU A 56 -3.59 15.94 7.73
C GLU A 56 -4.01 14.73 6.92
N ILE A 57 -4.04 13.55 7.55
CA ILE A 57 -4.42 12.30 6.89
C ILE A 57 -5.90 12.29 6.55
N ARG A 58 -6.75 12.78 7.45
CA ARG A 58 -8.18 12.95 7.16
C ARG A 58 -8.38 13.86 5.95
N SER A 59 -7.74 15.02 5.97
CA SER A 59 -7.85 15.97 4.86
C SER A 59 -7.27 15.40 3.56
N TRP A 60 -6.22 14.57 3.63
CA TRP A 60 -5.66 13.89 2.46
C TRP A 60 -6.65 12.88 1.88
N LEU A 61 -7.27 12.07 2.75
CA LEU A 61 -8.32 11.13 2.35
C LEU A 61 -9.50 11.83 1.70
N ASP A 62 -9.90 12.99 2.20
CA ASP A 62 -11.03 13.76 1.67
C ASP A 62 -10.71 14.48 0.34
N SER A 63 -9.43 14.62 -0.05
CA SER A 63 -9.02 15.33 -1.26
C SER A 63 -8.11 14.50 -2.18
N ASP A 64 -6.84 14.40 -1.81
CA ASP A 64 -5.75 14.02 -2.70
C ASP A 64 -5.69 12.50 -2.92
N ALA A 65 -6.26 11.71 -2.00
CA ALA A 65 -6.31 10.27 -2.11
C ALA A 65 -7.03 9.80 -3.39
N ALA A 66 -8.02 10.56 -3.88
CA ALA A 66 -8.68 10.30 -5.15
C ALA A 66 -7.75 10.34 -6.37
N GLN A 67 -6.58 10.98 -6.25
CA GLN A 67 -5.58 11.08 -7.32
C GLN A 67 -4.74 9.81 -7.46
N PHE A 68 -4.78 8.90 -6.48
CA PHE A 68 -4.03 7.66 -6.45
C PHE A 68 -4.97 6.45 -6.62
N THR A 69 -5.61 6.36 -7.79
CA THR A 69 -6.66 5.36 -8.06
C THR A 69 -6.19 3.91 -8.01
N GLN A 70 -4.89 3.67 -8.12
CA GLN A 70 -4.27 2.35 -8.04
C GLN A 70 -3.81 1.96 -6.63
N THR A 71 -3.84 2.88 -5.67
CA THR A 71 -3.44 2.62 -4.28
C THR A 71 -4.70 2.29 -3.46
N PRO A 72 -4.92 1.01 -3.07
CA PRO A 72 -6.13 0.64 -2.35
C PRO A 72 -6.16 1.28 -0.96
N ILE A 73 -7.27 1.94 -0.63
CA ILE A 73 -7.51 2.54 0.69
C ILE A 73 -8.37 1.55 1.49
N LEU A 74 -7.77 0.94 2.50
CA LEU A 74 -8.40 -0.09 3.32
C LEU A 74 -8.60 0.42 4.75
N VAL A 75 -9.75 0.08 5.31
CA VAL A 75 -10.07 0.39 6.70
C VAL A 75 -9.63 -0.78 7.57
N ALA A 76 -8.70 -0.53 8.49
CA ALA A 76 -8.22 -1.49 9.47
C ALA A 76 -8.95 -1.32 10.81
N SER A 77 -9.16 -2.43 11.52
CA SER A 77 -9.73 -2.45 12.87
C SER A 77 -8.80 -1.79 13.90
N ASP A 78 -7.49 -1.82 13.66
CA ASP A 78 -6.45 -1.41 14.60
C ASP A 78 -5.19 -0.79 13.94
N GLY A 79 -4.37 -0.18 14.79
CA GLY A 79 -3.12 0.49 14.42
C GLY A 79 -3.30 1.90 13.83
N MET A 80 -2.19 2.56 13.53
CA MET A 80 -2.17 3.93 12.98
C MET A 80 -2.19 3.90 11.45
N SER A 81 -2.48 5.06 10.83
CA SER A 81 -2.46 5.22 9.37
C SER A 81 -1.06 4.89 8.82
N ARG A 82 -1.01 3.99 7.84
CA ARG A 82 0.24 3.39 7.34
C ARG A 82 0.11 2.95 5.88
N LEU A 83 1.24 2.93 5.19
CA LEU A 83 1.40 2.27 3.89
C LEU A 83 2.00 0.89 4.13
N GLU A 84 1.38 -0.13 3.57
CA GLU A 84 1.92 -1.48 3.50
C GLU A 84 2.46 -1.70 2.10
N LEU A 85 3.74 -2.05 2.03
CA LEU A 85 4.49 -2.17 0.78
C LEU A 85 4.67 -3.66 0.47
N PHE A 86 4.17 -4.09 -0.69
CA PHE A 86 4.21 -5.49 -1.11
C PHE A 86 5.10 -5.68 -2.33
N LYS A 87 5.74 -6.85 -2.38
CA LYS A 87 6.48 -7.36 -3.53
C LYS A 87 6.21 -8.85 -3.67
N GLU A 88 5.83 -9.28 -4.85
CA GLU A 88 5.45 -10.67 -5.17
C GLU A 88 4.36 -11.22 -4.22
N GLY A 89 3.46 -10.35 -3.77
CA GLY A 89 2.39 -10.69 -2.82
C GLY A 89 2.84 -10.81 -1.35
N VAL A 90 4.12 -10.58 -1.05
CA VAL A 90 4.68 -10.61 0.30
C VAL A 90 4.79 -9.19 0.84
N LEU A 91 4.38 -8.98 2.10
CA LEU A 91 4.58 -7.71 2.80
C LEU A 91 6.08 -7.53 3.08
N ILE A 92 6.68 -6.52 2.46
CA ILE A 92 8.09 -6.19 2.62
C ILE A 92 8.28 -5.23 3.78
N ASP A 93 7.44 -4.18 3.85
CA ASP A 93 7.58 -3.15 4.87
C ASP A 93 6.26 -2.42 5.17
N THR A 94 6.25 -1.69 6.28
CA THR A 94 5.14 -0.87 6.75
C THR A 94 5.62 0.52 7.15
N VAL A 95 5.24 1.54 6.36
CA VAL A 95 5.58 2.94 6.63
C VAL A 95 4.45 3.63 7.35
N HIS A 96 4.71 4.14 8.54
CA HIS A 96 3.72 4.85 9.32
C HIS A 96 3.60 6.31 8.88
N VAL A 97 2.49 6.64 8.21
CA VAL A 97 2.30 7.95 7.57
C VAL A 97 1.51 8.95 8.40
N TYR A 98 1.01 8.57 9.58
CA TYR A 98 0.19 9.43 10.44
C TYR A 98 0.84 10.77 10.88
N ARG A 99 2.16 10.92 10.68
CA ARG A 99 2.93 12.14 10.98
C ARG A 99 3.21 13.02 9.76
N TYR A 100 2.89 12.54 8.57
CA TYR A 100 3.23 13.19 7.32
C TYR A 100 2.17 14.24 7.01
N SER A 101 2.59 15.37 6.43
CA SER A 101 1.66 16.30 5.79
C SER A 101 1.11 15.70 4.50
N LYS A 102 0.03 16.27 3.97
CA LYS A 102 -0.50 15.86 2.66
C LYS A 102 0.55 15.85 1.55
N GLU A 103 1.35 16.92 1.46
CA GLU A 103 2.36 17.06 0.41
C GLU A 103 3.46 16.00 0.54
N GLN A 104 3.91 15.73 1.76
CA GLN A 104 4.90 14.70 2.02
C GLN A 104 4.36 13.31 1.65
N LEU A 105 3.10 13.02 1.98
CA LEU A 105 2.47 11.76 1.62
C LEU A 105 2.32 11.60 0.09
N ASN A 106 1.94 12.68 -0.61
CA ASN A 106 1.85 12.68 -2.06
C ASN A 106 3.21 12.42 -2.72
N ASN A 107 4.26 13.10 -2.25
CA ASN A 107 5.61 12.93 -2.78
C ASN A 107 6.10 11.50 -2.54
N LEU A 108 5.89 10.97 -1.33
CA LEU A 108 6.26 9.59 -0.97
C LEU A 108 5.59 8.56 -1.89
N LEU A 109 4.29 8.70 -2.15
CA LEU A 109 3.58 7.77 -3.03
C LEU A 109 4.11 7.85 -4.47
N VAL A 110 4.41 9.05 -4.97
CA VAL A 110 5.00 9.23 -6.31
C VAL A 110 6.41 8.64 -6.37
N GLU A 111 7.24 8.84 -5.35
CA GLU A 111 8.58 8.23 -5.23
C GLU A 111 8.52 6.70 -5.18
N MET A 112 7.48 6.13 -4.54
CA MET A 112 7.19 4.69 -4.54
C MET A 112 6.63 4.18 -5.88
N GLY A 113 6.53 5.03 -6.89
CA GLY A 113 6.05 4.68 -8.24
C GLY A 113 4.53 4.64 -8.37
N GLN A 114 3.76 5.12 -7.39
CA GLN A 114 2.31 5.18 -7.50
C GLN A 114 1.90 6.30 -8.47
N PRO A 115 1.10 5.98 -9.51
CA PRO A 115 0.68 6.97 -10.47
C PRO A 115 -0.28 7.97 -9.82
N ARG A 116 -0.03 9.25 -10.07
CA ARG A 116 -0.83 10.35 -9.55
C ARG A 116 -1.56 11.07 -10.67
N ASP A 117 -2.87 10.94 -10.71
CA ASP A 117 -3.73 11.69 -11.62
C ASP A 117 -4.40 12.86 -10.90
N LYS A 118 -3.86 14.07 -11.10
CA LYS A 118 -4.38 15.30 -10.50
C LYS A 118 -5.77 15.70 -11.02
N SER A 119 -6.23 15.11 -12.13
CA SER A 119 -7.56 15.38 -12.66
C SER A 119 -8.66 14.60 -11.92
N MET A 120 -8.30 13.56 -11.16
CA MET A 120 -9.24 12.72 -10.44
C MET A 120 -9.70 13.35 -9.13
N THR A 121 -11.00 13.21 -8.86
CA THR A 121 -11.68 13.65 -7.65
C THR A 121 -12.62 12.55 -7.18
N TRP A 122 -13.00 12.58 -5.90
CA TRP A 122 -14.00 11.64 -5.36
C TRP A 122 -15.33 11.71 -6.10
N GLU A 123 -15.75 12.89 -6.54
CA GLU A 123 -16.97 13.08 -7.33
C GLU A 123 -16.91 12.30 -8.64
N LYS A 124 -15.78 12.35 -9.36
CA LYS A 124 -15.58 11.60 -10.60
C LYS A 124 -15.56 10.09 -10.36
N ILE A 125 -14.86 9.64 -9.31
CA ILE A 125 -14.81 8.22 -8.93
C ILE A 125 -16.21 7.71 -8.60
N ASN A 126 -16.96 8.46 -7.79
CA ASN A 126 -18.32 8.08 -7.40
C ASN A 126 -19.29 8.09 -8.57
N ALA A 127 -19.15 9.05 -9.50
CA ALA A 127 -19.94 9.08 -10.72
C ALA A 127 -19.68 7.86 -11.61
N MET A 128 -18.42 7.46 -11.77
CA MET A 128 -18.05 6.25 -12.51
C MET A 128 -18.63 4.98 -11.85
N GLN A 129 -18.45 4.82 -10.53
CA GLN A 129 -19.02 3.66 -9.82
C GLN A 129 -20.54 3.62 -9.88
N SER A 130 -21.20 4.78 -9.81
CA SER A 130 -22.66 4.86 -9.94
C SER A 130 -23.09 4.44 -11.34
N PHE A 131 -22.40 4.89 -12.38
CA PHE A 131 -22.67 4.52 -13.76
C PHE A 131 -22.48 3.01 -13.99
N ASP A 132 -21.39 2.42 -13.48
CA ASP A 132 -21.13 0.99 -13.56
C ASP A 132 -22.23 0.16 -12.87
N ARG A 133 -22.68 0.60 -11.69
CA ARG A 133 -23.83 -0.01 -11.00
C ARG A 133 -25.11 0.08 -11.82
N MET A 134 -25.36 1.21 -12.50
CA MET A 134 -26.52 1.37 -13.38
C MET A 134 -26.47 0.44 -14.59
N LEU A 135 -25.32 0.31 -15.26
CA LEU A 135 -25.14 -0.60 -16.40
C LEU A 135 -25.32 -2.07 -15.99
N ASN A 136 -24.71 -2.48 -14.87
CA ASN A 136 -24.82 -3.84 -14.35
C ASN A 136 -26.26 -4.19 -13.99
N ASN A 137 -26.98 -3.27 -13.35
CA ASN A 137 -28.40 -3.46 -13.05
C ASN A 137 -29.23 -3.54 -14.33
N TRP A 138 -28.98 -2.68 -15.32
CA TRP A 138 -29.72 -2.71 -16.59
C TRP A 138 -29.51 -4.00 -17.38
N GLY A 139 -28.27 -4.53 -17.41
CA GLY A 139 -27.97 -5.85 -17.97
C GLY A 139 -28.80 -6.95 -17.31
N ALA A 140 -28.82 -6.97 -15.98
CA ALA A 140 -29.63 -7.94 -15.21
C ALA A 140 -31.14 -7.79 -15.48
N TYR A 141 -31.66 -6.57 -15.67
CA TYR A 141 -33.06 -6.36 -16.05
C TYR A 141 -33.36 -6.78 -17.50
N SER A 142 -32.42 -6.59 -18.42
CA SER A 142 -32.58 -6.98 -19.83
C SER A 142 -32.58 -8.50 -20.05
N GLU A 143 -31.88 -9.25 -19.18
CA GLU A 143 -31.83 -10.72 -19.22
C GLU A 143 -33.08 -11.39 -18.62
N ILE A 144 -33.84 -10.68 -17.75
CA ILE A 144 -35.08 -11.21 -17.14
C ILE A 144 -36.30 -11.05 -18.08
N ILE A 145 -36.22 -10.15 -19.06
CA ILE A 145 -37.35 -9.78 -19.94
C ILE A 145 -37.27 -10.47 -21.32
N GLN A 146 -36.25 -11.30 -21.57
CA GLN A 146 -36.17 -12.20 -22.75
C GLN A 146 -36.70 -13.60 -22.43
#